data_AF-M1B1X2-F1
#
_entry.id   AF-M1B1X2-F1
#
_cell.length_a   1.000
_cell.length_b   1.000
_cell.length_c   1.000
_cell.angle_alpha   90.00
_cell.angle_beta   90.00
_cell.angle_gamma   90.00
#
_symmetry.space_group_name_H-M   'P 1'
#
loop_
_entity.id
_entity.type
_entity.pdbx_description
1 polymer ?
#
loop_
_entity_poly.entity_id
_entity_poly.type
_entity_poly.pdbx_seq_one_letter_code
_entity_poly.pdbx_strand_id
1 'polypeptide(L)'
;MIVPSKYVFLVGPISFSGPYCQHNIVFQLDGTIIAPTDAKSWGSGIMQWLEFTKLVGITVKGSGVIDGRGSVWWLDTPYDDPLDDELKLIIPLNKTLLRHPPTPLNSSLSGKMPSIKPTALRFYGSFNVTVTGITIQNSQQCHLKFDNCIGVLVNNITVSSPGDSPNTDGIHLQNSKDALIRSSNIACGDDCVSIQTGCTNVYVHNINCGPGHGISIGSLGKDNTKACVSNITVKDVIMQNTMNGVRIKTWQVWYFHNDILSSNVSTTNINI
;
A
#
# COMPACT_ATOMS: atom_id res chain seq x y z
N MET A 1 3.15 -20.70 9.70
CA MET A 1 2.11 -20.16 10.61
C MET A 1 0.75 -20.33 9.95
N ILE A 2 -0.31 -20.61 10.71
CA ILE A 2 -1.65 -20.86 10.16
C ILE A 2 -2.66 -19.96 10.89
N VAL A 3 -3.50 -19.26 10.13
CA VAL A 3 -4.71 -18.59 10.58
C VAL A 3 -5.89 -19.42 10.09
N PRO A 4 -6.47 -20.28 10.94
CA PRO A 4 -7.46 -21.27 10.52
C PRO A 4 -8.79 -20.63 10.09
N SER A 5 -9.47 -21.27 9.15
CA SER A 5 -10.80 -20.87 8.71
C SER A 5 -11.80 -20.83 9.86
N LYS A 6 -12.84 -19.98 9.73
CA LYS A 6 -13.90 -19.72 10.74
C LYS A 6 -13.47 -18.90 11.95
N TYR A 7 -12.18 -18.63 12.13
CA TYR A 7 -11.69 -17.81 13.25
C TYR A 7 -11.38 -16.39 12.81
N VAL A 8 -11.60 -15.47 13.74
CA VAL A 8 -11.26 -14.05 13.62
C VAL A 8 -10.24 -13.71 14.70
N PHE A 9 -9.10 -13.14 14.31
CA PHE A 9 -8.03 -12.75 15.21
C PHE A 9 -7.89 -11.24 15.23
N LEU A 10 -8.03 -10.63 16.41
CA LEU A 10 -7.66 -9.24 16.63
C LEU A 10 -6.15 -9.15 16.85
N VAL A 11 -5.45 -8.49 15.93
CA VAL A 11 -3.98 -8.47 15.91
C VAL A 11 -3.50 -7.03 15.85
N GLY A 12 -2.73 -6.58 16.84
CA GLY A 12 -2.07 -5.26 16.81
C GLY A 12 -0.91 -5.22 15.81
N PRO A 13 -0.19 -4.08 15.70
CA PRO A 13 1.02 -3.99 14.90
C PRO A 13 2.03 -5.10 15.24
N ILE A 14 2.51 -5.79 14.23
CA ILE A 14 3.45 -6.90 14.39
C ILE A 14 4.39 -7.02 13.19
N SER A 15 5.65 -7.37 13.49
CA SER A 15 6.68 -7.61 12.49
C SER A 15 7.25 -9.02 12.62
N PHE A 16 7.25 -9.73 11.49
CA PHE A 16 7.87 -11.03 11.30
C PHE A 16 9.23 -10.82 10.62
N SER A 17 10.27 -10.66 11.43
CA SER A 17 11.65 -10.41 10.97
C SER A 17 12.44 -11.72 10.91
N GLY A 18 13.12 -11.96 9.79
CA GLY A 18 13.82 -13.23 9.60
C GLY A 18 15.11 -13.21 8.76
N PRO A 19 16.09 -12.33 9.03
CA PRO A 19 17.39 -12.38 8.35
C PRO A 19 18.14 -13.72 8.53
N TYR A 20 17.75 -14.51 9.53
CA TYR A 20 18.31 -15.83 9.85
C TYR A 20 17.24 -16.92 9.90
N CYS A 21 16.05 -16.66 9.35
CA CYS A 21 15.00 -17.66 9.28
C CYS A 21 15.30 -18.70 8.20
N GLN A 22 14.68 -19.88 8.35
CA GLN A 22 14.62 -20.85 7.27
C GLN A 22 13.95 -20.25 6.04
N HIS A 23 14.39 -20.66 4.85
CA HIS A 23 13.80 -20.22 3.59
C HIS A 23 12.42 -20.86 3.38
N ASN A 24 11.64 -20.30 2.46
CA ASN A 24 10.39 -20.90 1.96
C ASN A 24 9.32 -21.10 3.04
N ILE A 25 9.25 -20.18 4.00
CA ILE A 25 8.20 -20.20 5.02
C ILE A 25 6.84 -19.96 4.37
N VAL A 26 5.84 -20.73 4.79
CA VAL A 26 4.45 -20.54 4.39
C VAL A 26 3.64 -19.95 5.55
N PHE A 27 3.01 -18.81 5.28
CA PHE A 27 1.95 -18.23 6.09
C PHE A 27 0.61 -18.58 5.45
N GLN A 28 -0.11 -19.52 6.06
CA GLN A 28 -1.43 -19.94 5.62
C GLN A 28 -2.49 -19.05 6.28
N LEU A 29 -3.27 -18.34 5.49
CA LEU A 29 -4.34 -17.45 5.90
C LEU A 29 -5.68 -17.93 5.34
N ASP A 30 -6.44 -18.68 6.13
CA ASP A 30 -7.77 -19.17 5.77
C ASP A 30 -8.90 -18.55 6.61
N GLY A 31 -8.56 -17.98 7.77
CA GLY A 31 -9.46 -17.20 8.62
C GLY A 31 -9.39 -15.70 8.36
N THR A 32 -9.74 -14.91 9.37
CA THR A 32 -9.75 -13.45 9.29
C THR A 32 -8.80 -12.84 10.32
N ILE A 33 -7.98 -11.89 9.91
CA ILE A 33 -7.23 -11.01 10.81
C ILE A 33 -7.89 -9.62 10.75
N ILE A 34 -8.21 -9.03 11.90
CA ILE A 34 -8.78 -7.69 12.01
C ILE A 34 -7.88 -6.75 12.81
N ALA A 35 -7.83 -5.49 12.39
CA ALA A 35 -7.03 -4.47 13.06
C ALA A 35 -7.75 -3.86 14.28
N PRO A 36 -7.01 -3.40 15.31
CA PRO A 36 -7.56 -2.61 16.39
C PRO A 36 -8.08 -1.25 15.91
N THR A 37 -9.19 -0.81 16.49
CA THR A 37 -9.81 0.50 16.19
C THR A 37 -9.62 1.52 17.31
N ASP A 38 -8.81 1.20 18.32
CA ASP A 38 -8.45 2.12 19.40
C ASP A 38 -7.03 2.67 19.21
N ALA A 39 -6.81 3.95 19.50
CA ALA A 39 -5.50 4.57 19.32
C ALA A 39 -4.39 3.98 20.22
N LYS A 40 -4.74 3.40 21.39
CA LYS A 40 -3.73 2.88 22.33
C LYS A 40 -2.96 1.70 21.73
N SER A 41 -3.64 0.85 20.96
CA SER A 41 -3.04 -0.27 20.25
C SER A 41 -1.97 0.12 19.23
N TRP A 42 -1.95 1.39 18.79
CA TRP A 42 -1.03 1.91 17.76
C TRP A 42 0.07 2.83 18.31
N GLY A 43 0.08 3.10 19.62
CA GLY A 43 1.07 3.98 20.25
C GLY A 43 1.12 5.37 19.60
N SER A 44 2.32 5.82 19.23
CA SER A 44 2.53 7.10 18.54
C SER A 44 2.18 7.07 17.04
N GLY A 45 1.74 5.93 16.51
CA GLY A 45 1.64 5.66 15.08
C GLY A 45 2.85 4.86 14.58
N ILE A 46 2.58 3.95 13.66
CA ILE A 46 3.57 3.07 13.02
C ILE A 46 3.23 3.00 11.52
N MET A 47 4.26 2.81 10.69
CA MET A 47 4.12 2.85 9.23
C MET A 47 3.46 1.58 8.64
N GLN A 48 3.40 0.49 9.41
CA GLN A 48 2.84 -0.78 8.95
C GLN A 48 2.14 -1.53 10.07
N TRP A 49 1.08 -2.24 9.70
CA TRP A 49 0.34 -3.10 10.59
C TRP A 49 0.93 -4.51 10.63
N LEU A 50 0.87 -5.25 9.52
CA LEU A 50 1.48 -6.57 9.39
C LEU A 50 2.74 -6.46 8.52
N GLU A 51 3.90 -6.75 9.10
CA GLU A 51 5.18 -6.66 8.38
C GLU A 51 5.87 -8.01 8.26
N PHE A 52 6.38 -8.31 7.07
CA PHE A 52 7.30 -9.41 6.80
C PHE A 52 8.62 -8.82 6.31
N THR A 53 9.71 -9.00 7.07
CA THR A 53 10.96 -8.29 6.80
C THR A 53 12.16 -9.22 6.75
N LYS A 54 13.02 -9.02 5.74
CA LYS A 54 14.29 -9.74 5.54
C LYS A 54 14.11 -11.25 5.38
N LEU A 55 13.08 -11.69 4.66
CA LEU A 55 12.79 -13.11 4.43
C LEU A 55 13.20 -13.56 3.02
N VAL A 56 13.46 -14.87 2.87
CA VAL A 56 13.75 -15.50 1.58
C VAL A 56 12.72 -16.59 1.31
N GLY A 57 11.95 -16.44 0.24
CA GLY A 57 10.96 -17.41 -0.22
C GLY A 57 9.62 -17.37 0.54
N ILE A 58 9.32 -16.31 1.29
CA ILE A 58 8.06 -16.24 2.06
C ILE A 58 6.85 -16.31 1.11
N THR A 59 5.92 -17.21 1.44
CA THR A 59 4.64 -17.35 0.75
C THR A 59 3.49 -17.06 1.71
N VAL A 60 2.72 -16.02 1.43
CA VAL A 60 1.42 -15.76 2.08
C VAL A 60 0.32 -16.28 1.15
N LYS A 61 -0.45 -17.26 1.62
CA LYS A 61 -1.49 -17.90 0.81
C LYS A 61 -2.72 -18.31 1.60
N GLY A 62 -3.81 -18.56 0.90
CA GLY A 62 -5.05 -19.12 1.46
C GLY A 62 -6.26 -18.43 0.85
N SER A 63 -7.41 -18.52 1.52
CA SER A 63 -8.66 -17.85 1.09
C SER A 63 -9.20 -16.88 2.13
N GLY A 64 -8.40 -16.56 3.14
CA GLY A 64 -8.77 -15.73 4.27
C GLY A 64 -8.68 -14.22 3.98
N VAL A 65 -8.95 -13.44 5.02
CA VAL A 65 -9.13 -11.98 4.93
C VAL A 65 -8.20 -11.26 5.91
N ILE A 66 -7.54 -10.21 5.43
CA ILE A 66 -6.91 -9.16 6.25
C ILE A 66 -7.84 -7.94 6.18
N ASP A 67 -8.46 -7.57 7.31
CA ASP A 67 -9.36 -6.42 7.40
C ASP A 67 -8.72 -5.31 8.26
N GLY A 68 -8.30 -4.23 7.60
CA GLY A 68 -7.66 -3.09 8.24
C GLY A 68 -8.62 -2.22 9.07
N ARG A 69 -9.95 -2.39 8.92
CA ARG A 69 -10.96 -1.56 9.59
C ARG A 69 -10.65 -0.05 9.48
N GLY A 70 -10.20 0.36 8.29
CA GLY A 70 -9.63 1.67 7.99
C GLY A 70 -10.55 2.86 8.18
N SER A 71 -11.86 2.65 8.28
CA SER A 71 -12.84 3.74 8.44
C SER A 71 -12.55 4.67 9.62
N VAL A 72 -11.97 4.17 10.72
CA VAL A 72 -11.59 5.01 11.87
C VAL A 72 -10.36 5.90 11.61
N TRP A 73 -9.60 5.62 10.54
CA TRP A 73 -8.42 6.38 10.11
C TRP A 73 -8.73 7.44 9.05
N TRP A 74 -9.89 7.34 8.39
CA TRP A 74 -10.29 8.21 7.28
C TRP A 74 -11.08 9.45 7.72
N LEU A 75 -11.49 9.53 9.00
CA LEU A 75 -12.45 10.53 9.49
C LEU A 75 -11.91 11.98 9.60
N ASP A 76 -10.60 12.20 9.41
CA ASP A 76 -9.92 13.43 9.85
C ASP A 76 -8.92 14.02 8.82
N THR A 77 -9.17 13.88 7.51
CA THR A 77 -8.25 14.41 6.48
C THR A 77 -8.85 15.57 5.67
N PRO A 78 -8.63 16.84 6.07
CA PRO A 78 -8.65 17.94 5.12
C PRO A 78 -7.29 17.96 4.40
N TYR A 79 -7.20 17.29 3.26
CA TYR A 79 -6.05 17.37 2.34
C TYR A 79 -4.69 16.91 2.93
N ASP A 80 -4.46 15.60 2.97
CA ASP A 80 -3.09 15.07 3.10
C ASP A 80 -2.55 14.78 1.69
N ASP A 81 -1.55 15.56 1.28
CA ASP A 81 -0.57 15.23 0.22
C ASP A 81 -0.04 13.79 0.48
N PRO A 82 0.26 12.95 -0.54
CA PRO A 82 0.64 11.55 -0.29
C PRO A 82 1.93 11.49 0.53
N LEU A 83 1.77 11.22 1.82
CA LEU A 83 2.85 11.14 2.81
C LEU A 83 3.57 9.79 2.68
N ASP A 84 4.52 9.73 1.76
CA ASP A 84 5.68 8.82 1.81
C ASP A 84 6.79 9.39 2.73
N ASP A 85 6.44 9.98 3.87
CA ASP A 85 7.42 10.63 4.76
C ASP A 85 7.85 9.70 5.91
N GLU A 86 9.03 9.09 5.76
CA GLU A 86 9.89 8.65 6.87
C GLU A 86 10.47 9.82 7.70
N LEU A 87 9.95 11.05 7.57
CA LEU A 87 10.47 12.22 8.30
C LEU A 87 9.38 13.22 8.70
N LYS A 88 8.58 12.86 9.71
CA LYS A 88 7.92 13.86 10.59
C LYS A 88 8.15 13.55 12.06
N LEU A 89 9.42 13.59 12.46
CA LEU A 89 9.83 13.75 13.86
C LEU A 89 10.54 15.09 14.05
N ILE A 90 9.88 16.17 13.59
CA ILE A 90 10.26 17.54 13.96
C ILE A 90 8.96 18.28 14.28
N ILE A 91 8.77 18.59 15.57
CA ILE A 91 7.69 19.44 16.06
C ILE A 91 8.11 20.90 15.83
N PRO A 92 7.38 21.72 15.05
CA PRO A 92 7.55 23.16 15.10
C PRO A 92 6.59 23.75 16.13
N LEU A 93 7.17 24.36 17.17
CA LEU A 93 6.47 25.23 18.10
C LEU A 93 5.98 26.48 17.33
N ASN A 94 4.73 26.90 17.57
CA ASN A 94 4.04 28.09 17.06
C ASN A 94 3.40 28.01 15.66
N LYS A 95 2.09 27.75 15.64
CA LYS A 95 1.19 28.50 14.76
C LYS A 95 -0.20 28.69 15.38
N THR A 96 -0.69 29.91 15.16
CA THR A 96 -1.85 30.59 15.73
C THR A 96 -3.19 29.98 15.31
N LEU A 97 -4.13 29.97 16.25
CA LEU A 97 -5.48 29.41 16.15
C LEU A 97 -6.38 30.19 15.18
N LEU A 98 -6.81 29.56 14.08
CA LEU A 98 -8.04 29.94 13.38
C LEU A 98 -9.19 29.05 13.89
N ARG A 99 -10.28 29.69 14.32
CA ARG A 99 -11.44 29.06 14.96
C ARG A 99 -12.27 28.30 13.91
N HIS A 100 -12.46 27.00 14.13
CA HIS A 100 -13.46 26.18 13.43
C HIS A 100 -14.77 26.10 14.24
N PRO A 101 -15.94 25.90 13.59
CA PRO A 101 -17.24 25.83 14.26
C PRO A 101 -17.37 24.54 15.10
N PRO A 102 -18.24 24.52 16.12
CA PRO A 102 -18.32 23.42 17.07
C PRO A 102 -18.85 22.14 16.40
N THR A 103 -18.03 21.09 16.44
CA THR A 103 -18.42 19.73 16.06
C THR A 103 -19.44 19.15 17.04
N PRO A 104 -20.41 18.33 16.59
CA PRO A 104 -21.37 17.71 17.48
C PRO A 104 -20.67 16.72 18.41
N LEU A 105 -20.86 16.96 19.71
CA LEU A 105 -20.39 16.13 20.79
C LEU A 105 -21.21 14.82 20.79
N ASN A 106 -20.67 13.73 20.22
CA ASN A 106 -21.06 12.35 20.53
C ASN A 106 -20.12 11.32 19.87
N SER A 107 -19.11 10.87 20.61
CA SER A 107 -18.85 9.43 20.84
C SER A 107 -17.54 9.24 21.63
N SER A 108 -17.71 8.69 22.84
CA SER A 108 -16.80 7.76 23.54
C SER A 108 -15.29 7.88 23.31
N LEU A 109 -14.58 8.43 24.31
CA LEU A 109 -13.41 7.88 25.05
C LEU A 109 -12.36 6.94 24.38
N SER A 110 -12.29 6.80 23.06
CA SER A 110 -11.12 6.32 22.34
C SER A 110 -10.37 7.53 21.82
N GLY A 111 -9.13 7.74 22.25
CA GLY A 111 -8.31 8.84 21.76
C GLY A 111 -8.27 8.88 20.23
N LYS A 112 -8.09 10.08 19.67
CA LYS A 112 -7.90 10.29 18.22
C LYS A 112 -6.83 9.34 17.68
N MET A 113 -7.07 8.71 16.52
CA MET A 113 -6.09 7.85 15.87
C MET A 113 -4.81 8.65 15.54
N PRO A 114 -3.62 8.01 15.55
CA PRO A 114 -2.38 8.67 15.12
C PRO A 114 -2.50 9.24 13.70
N SER A 115 -1.76 10.32 13.41
CA SER A 115 -1.76 10.93 12.07
C SER A 115 -1.08 10.05 11.01
N ILE A 116 -0.15 9.20 11.43
CA ILE A 116 0.54 8.23 10.57
C ILE A 116 -0.40 7.05 10.36
N LYS A 117 -0.94 6.91 9.15
CA LYS A 117 -1.80 5.81 8.76
C LYS A 117 -0.93 4.61 8.33
N PRO A 118 -1.08 3.42 8.93
CA PRO A 118 -0.26 2.27 8.59
C PRO A 118 -0.67 1.63 7.26
N THR A 119 0.29 1.07 6.53
CA THR A 119 0.01 0.08 5.48
C THR A 119 -0.50 -1.22 6.11
N ALA A 120 -1.53 -1.85 5.54
CA ALA A 120 -2.11 -3.08 6.11
C ALA A 120 -1.13 -4.27 6.07
N LEU A 121 -0.53 -4.56 4.91
CA LEU A 121 0.45 -5.63 4.74
C LEU A 121 1.70 -5.11 4.02
N ARG A 122 2.87 -5.19 4.66
CA ARG A 122 4.16 -4.76 4.11
C ARG A 122 5.17 -5.90 4.04
N PHE A 123 5.86 -6.00 2.91
CA PHE A 123 7.10 -6.76 2.76
C PHE A 123 8.27 -5.80 2.63
N TYR A 124 9.31 -5.99 3.42
CA TYR A 124 10.50 -5.16 3.41
C TYR A 124 11.77 -6.01 3.23
N GLY A 125 12.65 -5.61 2.32
CA GLY A 125 13.98 -6.21 2.18
C GLY A 125 13.96 -7.72 1.92
N SER A 126 12.91 -8.24 1.28
CA SER A 126 12.65 -9.68 1.15
C SER A 126 12.85 -10.17 -0.28
N PHE A 127 13.22 -11.44 -0.42
CA PHE A 127 13.53 -12.09 -1.69
C PHE A 127 12.54 -13.20 -2.00
N ASN A 128 12.10 -13.34 -3.25
CA ASN A 128 11.18 -14.38 -3.73
C ASN A 128 9.88 -14.41 -2.90
N VAL A 129 9.21 -13.27 -2.80
CA VAL A 129 7.94 -13.14 -2.06
C VAL A 129 6.78 -13.58 -2.95
N THR A 130 5.90 -14.43 -2.42
CA THR A 130 4.62 -14.78 -3.06
C THR A 130 3.44 -14.39 -2.19
N VAL A 131 2.46 -13.69 -2.76
CA VAL A 131 1.16 -13.41 -2.14
C VAL A 131 0.06 -13.90 -3.07
N THR A 132 -0.80 -14.80 -2.58
CA THR A 132 -1.84 -15.42 -3.43
C THR A 132 -3.12 -15.82 -2.70
N GLY A 133 -4.26 -15.68 -3.38
CA GLY A 133 -5.57 -16.19 -2.94
C GLY A 133 -6.30 -15.38 -1.86
N ILE A 134 -5.56 -14.56 -1.11
CA ILE A 134 -6.11 -13.83 0.04
C ILE A 134 -6.90 -12.58 -0.38
N THR A 135 -7.72 -12.09 0.54
CA THR A 135 -8.37 -10.78 0.44
C THR A 135 -7.75 -9.79 1.43
N ILE A 136 -7.47 -8.56 0.98
CA ILE A 136 -7.05 -7.44 1.84
C ILE A 136 -8.07 -6.32 1.68
N GLN A 137 -8.73 -5.93 2.76
CA GLN A 137 -9.81 -4.96 2.70
C GLN A 137 -9.70 -3.87 3.77
N ASN A 138 -10.35 -2.74 3.52
CA ASN A 138 -10.46 -1.60 4.43
C ASN A 138 -9.10 -1.19 5.03
N SER A 139 -8.07 -1.08 4.20
CA SER A 139 -6.75 -0.69 4.67
C SER A 139 -6.75 0.73 5.23
N GLN A 140 -5.92 1.00 6.25
CA GLN A 140 -5.81 2.35 6.83
C GLN A 140 -5.15 3.32 5.84
N GLN A 141 -4.17 2.84 5.07
CA GLN A 141 -3.50 3.49 3.94
C GLN A 141 -3.36 2.46 2.81
N CYS A 142 -2.15 2.11 2.35
CA CYS A 142 -1.94 1.11 1.30
C CYS A 142 -2.28 -0.32 1.77
N HIS A 143 -2.90 -1.13 0.91
CA HIS A 143 -3.27 -2.52 1.25
C HIS A 143 -2.06 -3.45 1.26
N LEU A 144 -1.26 -3.44 0.19
CA LEU A 144 -0.10 -4.32 0.04
C LEU A 144 1.11 -3.53 -0.46
N LYS A 145 2.15 -3.40 0.37
CA LYS A 145 3.40 -2.69 0.02
C LYS A 145 4.58 -3.65 -0.10
N PHE A 146 5.38 -3.48 -1.14
CA PHE A 146 6.69 -4.10 -1.28
C PHE A 146 7.75 -3.02 -1.35
N ASP A 147 8.71 -3.09 -0.42
CA ASP A 147 9.80 -2.14 -0.31
C ASP A 147 11.13 -2.88 -0.27
N ASN A 148 12.08 -2.47 -1.10
CA ASN A 148 13.40 -3.13 -1.24
C ASN A 148 13.29 -4.66 -1.49
N CYS A 149 12.30 -5.12 -2.25
CA CYS A 149 12.09 -6.54 -2.52
C CYS A 149 12.62 -6.96 -3.90
N ILE A 150 13.07 -8.21 -4.02
CA ILE A 150 13.49 -8.79 -5.31
C ILE A 150 12.76 -10.10 -5.55
N GLY A 151 12.16 -10.26 -6.73
CA GLY A 151 11.36 -11.43 -7.05
C GLY A 151 10.03 -11.39 -6.30
N VAL A 152 9.09 -10.60 -6.80
CA VAL A 152 7.74 -10.47 -6.22
C VAL A 152 6.73 -11.14 -7.14
N LEU A 153 5.90 -12.03 -6.59
CA LEU A 153 4.76 -12.60 -7.27
C LEU A 153 3.48 -12.31 -6.49
N VAL A 154 2.60 -11.51 -7.07
CA VAL A 154 1.22 -11.33 -6.58
C VAL A 154 0.27 -11.93 -7.59
N ASN A 155 -0.55 -12.88 -7.18
CA ASN A 155 -1.55 -13.46 -8.07
C ASN A 155 -2.84 -13.86 -7.35
N ASN A 156 -3.98 -13.78 -8.05
CA ASN A 156 -5.27 -14.23 -7.52
C ASN A 156 -5.62 -13.62 -6.15
N ILE A 157 -5.26 -12.35 -5.93
CA ILE A 157 -5.67 -11.63 -4.72
C ILE A 157 -6.90 -10.77 -5.00
N THR A 158 -7.61 -10.43 -3.93
CA THR A 158 -8.65 -9.40 -3.97
C THR A 158 -8.28 -8.26 -3.02
N VAL A 159 -8.29 -7.03 -3.53
CA VAL A 159 -8.19 -5.81 -2.74
C VAL A 159 -9.53 -5.07 -2.81
N SER A 160 -10.04 -4.61 -1.66
CA SER A 160 -11.34 -3.94 -1.59
C SER A 160 -11.38 -2.86 -0.50
N SER A 161 -11.58 -1.61 -0.90
CA SER A 161 -12.00 -0.50 -0.03
C SER A 161 -12.97 0.42 -0.78
N PRO A 162 -13.73 1.28 -0.08
CA PRO A 162 -14.57 2.30 -0.72
C PRO A 162 -13.77 3.16 -1.72
N GLY A 163 -14.42 3.58 -2.81
CA GLY A 163 -13.74 4.39 -3.85
C GLY A 163 -13.34 5.80 -3.39
N ASP A 164 -13.83 6.24 -2.23
CA ASP A 164 -13.53 7.51 -1.58
C ASP A 164 -12.59 7.37 -0.36
N SER A 165 -12.06 6.16 -0.08
CA SER A 165 -11.12 5.98 1.03
C SER A 165 -9.74 6.58 0.71
N PRO A 166 -9.25 7.55 1.49
CA PRO A 166 -8.07 8.35 1.14
C PRO A 166 -6.77 7.54 1.20
N ASN A 167 -5.92 7.70 0.18
CA ASN A 167 -4.56 7.13 0.10
C ASN A 167 -4.54 5.59 0.25
N THR A 168 -5.56 4.91 -0.27
CA THR A 168 -5.72 3.47 -0.10
C THR A 168 -5.16 2.65 -1.26
N ASP A 169 -3.92 2.90 -1.69
CA ASP A 169 -3.31 2.16 -2.80
C ASP A 169 -3.52 0.64 -2.68
N GLY A 170 -3.78 -0.03 -3.80
CA GLY A 170 -3.97 -1.47 -3.80
C GLY A 170 -2.65 -2.21 -3.60
N ILE A 171 -1.77 -2.15 -4.60
CA ILE A 171 -0.42 -2.71 -4.55
C ILE A 171 0.59 -1.59 -4.78
N HIS A 172 1.44 -1.33 -3.79
CA HIS A 172 2.44 -0.28 -3.82
C HIS A 172 3.85 -0.91 -3.92
N LEU A 173 4.58 -0.58 -4.98
CA LEU A 173 5.96 -1.02 -5.20
C LEU A 173 6.92 0.16 -5.02
N GLN A 174 7.95 -0.03 -4.21
CA GLN A 174 9.02 0.94 -4.01
C GLN A 174 10.37 0.20 -3.95
N ASN A 175 11.40 0.74 -4.63
CA ASN A 175 12.75 0.16 -4.64
C ASN A 175 12.80 -1.36 -4.94
N SER A 176 11.85 -1.87 -5.72
CA SER A 176 11.65 -3.30 -5.88
C SER A 176 11.92 -3.76 -7.31
N LYS A 177 12.49 -4.96 -7.46
CA LYS A 177 12.92 -5.51 -8.73
C LYS A 177 12.27 -6.86 -9.03
N ASP A 178 11.98 -7.10 -10.31
CA ASP A 178 11.44 -8.37 -10.82
C ASP A 178 10.08 -8.68 -10.16
N ALA A 179 9.09 -7.84 -10.44
CA ALA A 179 7.75 -7.93 -9.87
C ALA A 179 6.72 -8.36 -10.93
N LEU A 180 5.97 -9.43 -10.64
CA LEU A 180 4.87 -9.94 -11.45
C LEU A 180 3.57 -9.83 -10.66
N ILE A 181 2.64 -9.02 -11.16
CA ILE A 181 1.30 -8.83 -10.58
C ILE A 181 0.28 -9.29 -11.62
N ARG A 182 -0.54 -10.29 -11.29
CA ARG A 182 -1.51 -10.82 -12.26
C ARG A 182 -2.79 -11.39 -11.69
N SER A 183 -3.80 -11.56 -12.56
CA SER A 183 -5.01 -12.34 -12.26
C SER A 183 -5.70 -11.91 -10.95
N SER A 184 -5.81 -10.61 -10.69
CA SER A 184 -6.23 -10.06 -9.40
C SER A 184 -7.31 -8.99 -9.56
N ASN A 185 -8.16 -8.83 -8.55
CA ASN A 185 -9.17 -7.77 -8.49
C ASN A 185 -8.73 -6.70 -7.50
N ILE A 186 -8.67 -5.45 -7.92
CA ILE A 186 -8.16 -4.35 -7.11
C ILE A 186 -9.13 -3.18 -7.16
N ALA A 187 -9.87 -3.00 -6.06
CA ALA A 187 -10.82 -1.92 -5.85
C ALA A 187 -10.40 -1.10 -4.63
N CYS A 188 -10.12 0.19 -4.81
CA CYS A 188 -9.67 1.07 -3.74
C CYS A 188 -9.96 2.54 -4.04
N GLY A 189 -9.61 3.43 -3.11
CA GLY A 189 -9.80 4.88 -3.28
C GLY A 189 -8.65 5.61 -3.98
N ASP A 190 -7.49 4.97 -4.17
CA ASP A 190 -6.32 5.57 -4.83
C ASP A 190 -5.79 4.65 -5.96
N ASP A 191 -4.48 4.62 -6.21
CA ASP A 191 -3.87 3.83 -7.27
C ASP A 191 -4.06 2.32 -7.05
N CYS A 192 -4.61 1.59 -8.05
CA CYS A 192 -4.71 0.13 -7.99
C CYS A 192 -3.31 -0.51 -7.87
N VAL A 193 -2.39 -0.04 -8.69
CA VAL A 193 -0.97 -0.37 -8.60
C VAL A 193 -0.18 0.92 -8.70
N SER A 194 0.59 1.25 -7.67
CA SER A 194 1.52 2.38 -7.65
C SER A 194 2.96 1.86 -7.74
N ILE A 195 3.72 2.40 -8.69
CA ILE A 195 5.11 2.02 -9.00
C ILE A 195 6.00 3.23 -8.72
N GLN A 196 6.66 3.23 -7.58
CA GLN A 196 7.53 4.32 -7.15
C GLN A 196 8.97 4.16 -7.65
N THR A 197 9.79 5.15 -7.33
CA THR A 197 11.22 5.17 -7.63
C THR A 197 11.93 3.87 -7.19
N GLY A 198 13.00 3.55 -7.91
CA GLY A 198 13.83 2.37 -7.68
C GLY A 198 13.22 1.07 -8.21
N CYS A 199 12.04 1.11 -8.84
CA CYS A 199 11.42 -0.07 -9.41
C CYS A 199 11.97 -0.42 -10.80
N THR A 200 12.24 -1.71 -11.04
CA THR A 200 12.64 -2.19 -12.37
C THR A 200 12.11 -3.59 -12.68
N ASN A 201 11.81 -3.85 -13.95
CA ASN A 201 11.24 -5.12 -14.42
C ASN A 201 9.93 -5.46 -13.71
N VAL A 202 8.93 -4.59 -13.90
CA VAL A 202 7.57 -4.77 -13.34
C VAL A 202 6.64 -5.17 -14.47
N TYR A 203 5.94 -6.29 -14.31
CA TYR A 203 4.94 -6.76 -15.25
C TYR A 203 3.58 -6.92 -14.55
N VAL A 204 2.62 -6.10 -14.96
CA VAL A 204 1.25 -6.12 -14.46
C VAL A 204 0.34 -6.62 -15.57
N HIS A 205 -0.39 -7.73 -15.37
CA HIS A 205 -1.30 -8.20 -16.40
C HIS A 205 -2.53 -9.00 -15.94
N ASN A 206 -3.60 -9.01 -16.74
CA ASN A 206 -4.85 -9.72 -16.42
C ASN A 206 -5.45 -9.31 -15.06
N ILE A 207 -5.53 -8.01 -14.78
CA ILE A 207 -6.14 -7.51 -13.54
C ILE A 207 -7.42 -6.71 -13.84
N ASN A 208 -8.34 -6.71 -12.89
CA ASN A 208 -9.45 -5.76 -12.84
C ASN A 208 -9.07 -4.67 -11.85
N CYS A 209 -9.05 -3.41 -12.30
CA CYS A 209 -8.67 -2.25 -11.53
C CYS A 209 -9.84 -1.27 -11.49
N GLY A 210 -10.34 -0.94 -10.30
CA GLY A 210 -11.49 -0.05 -10.21
C GLY A 210 -12.40 -0.28 -9.01
N PRO A 211 -12.92 0.79 -8.37
CA PRO A 211 -12.65 2.21 -8.63
C PRO A 211 -11.23 2.64 -8.22
N GLY A 212 -10.91 3.93 -8.35
CA GLY A 212 -9.66 4.53 -7.86
C GLY A 212 -8.93 5.34 -8.93
N HIS A 213 -7.61 5.45 -8.82
CA HIS A 213 -6.80 6.31 -9.69
C HIS A 213 -6.25 5.61 -10.93
N GLY A 214 -6.41 4.28 -11.05
CA GLY A 214 -5.82 3.48 -12.13
C GLY A 214 -4.45 2.92 -11.75
N ILE A 215 -3.60 2.73 -12.75
CA ILE A 215 -2.20 2.30 -12.57
C ILE A 215 -1.30 3.55 -12.65
N SER A 216 -0.52 3.80 -11.61
CA SER A 216 0.33 4.98 -11.54
C SER A 216 1.81 4.62 -11.41
N ILE A 217 2.63 5.35 -12.15
CA ILE A 217 4.09 5.37 -12.01
C ILE A 217 4.46 6.71 -11.37
N GLY A 218 4.98 6.68 -10.14
CA GLY A 218 5.27 7.86 -9.33
C GLY A 218 4.19 8.21 -8.30
N SER A 219 4.28 9.37 -7.64
CA SER A 219 5.07 10.54 -8.04
C SER A 219 6.59 10.37 -7.90
N LEU A 220 7.32 10.58 -9.01
CA LEU A 220 8.78 10.49 -9.06
C LEU A 220 9.44 11.84 -8.77
N GLY A 221 10.59 11.80 -8.10
CA GLY A 221 11.46 12.97 -7.91
C GLY A 221 11.02 13.92 -6.81
N LYS A 222 10.30 13.43 -5.80
CA LYS A 222 9.92 14.20 -4.61
C LYS A 222 11.16 14.84 -3.97
N ASP A 223 11.00 16.03 -3.40
CA ASP A 223 12.07 16.76 -2.70
C ASP A 223 13.32 16.99 -3.55
N ASN A 224 13.15 17.17 -4.87
CA ASN A 224 14.24 17.32 -5.82
C ASN A 224 15.23 16.13 -5.81
N THR A 225 14.74 14.92 -5.54
CA THR A 225 15.56 13.71 -5.56
C THR A 225 15.63 13.09 -6.96
N LYS A 226 16.71 12.34 -7.22
CA LYS A 226 16.80 11.49 -8.40
C LYS A 226 15.77 10.36 -8.29
N ALA A 227 15.06 10.08 -9.38
CA ALA A 227 14.09 9.00 -9.41
C ALA A 227 14.17 8.21 -10.71
N CYS A 228 14.24 6.89 -10.58
CA CYS A 228 14.38 5.99 -11.73
C CYS A 228 13.35 4.89 -11.67
N VAL A 229 12.67 4.67 -12.78
CA VAL A 229 11.86 3.48 -13.04
C VAL A 229 12.19 2.96 -14.44
N SER A 230 12.21 1.65 -14.62
CA SER A 230 12.57 1.08 -15.92
C SER A 230 11.94 -0.27 -16.18
N ASN A 231 11.67 -0.56 -17.45
CA ASN A 231 11.12 -1.85 -17.89
C ASN A 231 9.80 -2.18 -17.17
N ILE A 232 8.79 -1.35 -17.43
CA ILE A 232 7.45 -1.49 -16.86
C ILE A 232 6.50 -1.89 -17.98
N THR A 233 5.82 -3.02 -17.82
CA THR A 233 4.82 -3.49 -18.79
C THR A 233 3.48 -3.64 -18.08
N VAL A 234 2.45 -3.00 -18.62
CA VAL A 234 1.07 -3.13 -18.15
C VAL A 234 0.23 -3.66 -19.31
N LYS A 235 -0.44 -4.80 -19.13
CA LYS A 235 -1.13 -5.47 -20.23
C LYS A 235 -2.44 -6.12 -19.79
N ASP A 236 -3.44 -6.18 -20.66
CA ASP A 236 -4.67 -6.94 -20.42
C ASP A 236 -5.35 -6.51 -19.10
N VAL A 237 -5.58 -5.20 -18.94
CA VAL A 237 -6.20 -4.63 -17.73
C VAL A 237 -7.60 -4.14 -18.06
N ILE A 238 -8.57 -4.52 -17.23
CA ILE A 238 -9.92 -3.95 -17.27
C ILE A 238 -9.98 -2.86 -16.19
N MET A 239 -10.17 -1.62 -16.62
CA MET A 239 -10.37 -0.47 -15.76
C MET A 239 -11.88 -0.28 -15.58
N GLN A 240 -12.34 -0.03 -14.35
CA GLN A 240 -13.76 0.19 -14.05
C GLN A 240 -13.90 1.38 -13.10
N ASN A 241 -14.56 2.45 -13.52
CA ASN A 241 -14.77 3.64 -12.68
C ASN A 241 -13.45 4.21 -12.10
N THR A 242 -12.36 4.13 -12.86
CA THR A 242 -11.08 4.74 -12.47
C THR A 242 -10.99 6.17 -13.01
N MET A 243 -10.25 7.03 -12.30
CA MET A 243 -9.98 8.39 -12.77
C MET A 243 -8.98 8.43 -13.93
N ASN A 244 -8.09 7.44 -14.02
CA ASN A 244 -7.11 7.32 -15.10
C ASN A 244 -6.97 5.85 -15.52
N GLY A 245 -6.44 5.61 -16.73
CA GLY A 245 -5.94 4.30 -17.13
C GLY A 245 -4.56 4.04 -16.54
N VAL A 246 -3.52 4.33 -17.31
CA VAL A 246 -2.12 4.32 -16.85
C VAL A 246 -1.60 5.76 -16.82
N ARG A 247 -1.03 6.20 -15.70
CA ARG A 247 -0.57 7.58 -15.47
C ARG A 247 0.88 7.60 -14.97
N ILE A 248 1.68 8.55 -15.45
CA ILE A 248 3.01 8.85 -14.89
C ILE A 248 2.94 10.20 -14.18
N LYS A 249 3.39 10.25 -12.93
CA LYS A 249 3.41 11.44 -12.06
C LYS A 249 4.86 11.80 -11.73
N THR A 250 5.24 13.07 -11.90
CA THR A 250 6.57 13.59 -11.51
C THR A 250 6.41 14.88 -10.73
N TRP A 251 7.31 15.16 -9.79
CA TRP A 251 7.38 16.44 -9.10
C TRP A 251 8.04 17.50 -10.00
N GLN A 252 7.46 18.71 -10.02
CA GLN A 252 7.99 19.83 -10.79
C GLN A 252 9.27 20.36 -10.15
N VAL A 253 10.32 20.51 -10.94
CA VAL A 253 11.61 21.10 -10.55
C VAL A 253 11.71 22.54 -11.06
N TRP A 254 12.13 23.48 -10.20
CA TRP A 254 12.42 24.87 -10.58
C TRP A 254 13.86 25.07 -11.11
N TYR A 255 14.72 24.05 -11.01
CA TYR A 255 16.10 24.07 -11.50
C TYR A 255 16.43 22.77 -12.26
N PHE A 256 17.09 22.89 -13.42
CA PHE A 256 17.40 21.83 -14.41
C PHE A 256 18.40 20.74 -13.95
N HIS A 257 18.29 20.18 -12.74
CA HIS A 257 19.31 19.25 -12.22
C HIS A 257 18.78 17.95 -11.61
N ASN A 258 17.63 17.42 -12.03
CA ASN A 258 17.17 16.11 -11.56
C ASN A 258 16.90 15.13 -12.70
N ASP A 259 17.68 14.06 -12.74
CA ASP A 259 17.49 12.90 -13.62
C ASP A 259 16.25 12.10 -13.16
N ILE A 260 15.06 12.49 -13.62
CA ILE A 260 13.90 11.59 -13.57
C ILE A 260 13.94 10.73 -14.82
N LEU A 261 14.25 9.44 -14.67
CA LEU A 261 14.31 8.51 -15.79
C LEU A 261 13.14 7.52 -15.72
N SER A 262 12.32 7.52 -16.76
CA SER A 262 11.34 6.47 -17.05
C SER A 262 11.68 5.87 -18.41
N SER A 263 12.06 4.60 -18.45
CA SER A 263 12.44 3.92 -19.69
C SER A 263 11.70 2.59 -19.88
N ASN A 264 11.39 2.26 -21.14
CA ASN A 264 10.69 1.02 -21.51
C ASN A 264 9.39 0.80 -20.74
N VAL A 265 8.50 1.81 -20.76
CA VAL A 265 7.13 1.69 -20.26
C VAL A 265 6.23 1.32 -21.44
N SER A 266 5.55 0.17 -21.36
CA SER A 266 4.63 -0.30 -22.41
C SER A 266 3.24 -0.60 -21.84
N THR A 267 2.20 -0.24 -22.60
CA THR A 267 0.80 -0.48 -22.25
C THR A 267 0.08 -1.10 -23.45
N THR A 268 -0.68 -2.19 -23.24
CA THR A 268 -1.46 -2.84 -24.30
C THR A 268 -2.75 -3.44 -23.73
N ASN A 269 -3.83 -3.44 -24.53
CA ASN A 269 -5.13 -4.01 -24.16
C ASN A 269 -5.67 -3.48 -22.82
N ILE A 270 -5.74 -2.15 -22.68
CA ILE A 270 -6.38 -1.48 -21.55
C ILE A 270 -7.82 -1.15 -21.95
N ASN A 271 -8.79 -1.78 -21.30
CA ASN A 271 -10.21 -1.51 -21.53
C ASN A 271 -10.70 -0.56 -20.42
N ILE A 272 -11.25 0.59 -20.79
CA ILE A 272 -11.73 1.64 -19.87
C ILE A 272 -13.25 1.74 -19.96
#